data_AF-A0A0M8YM70-F1
#
_entry.id   AF-A0A0M8YM70-F1
#
_cell.length_a   1.000
_cell.length_b   1.000
_cell.length_c   1.000
_cell.angle_alpha   90.00
_cell.angle_beta   90.00
_cell.angle_gamma   90.00
#
_symmetry.space_group_name_H-M   'P 1'
#
loop_
_entity.id
_entity.type
_entity.pdbx_description
1 polymer ?
#
loop_
_entity_poly.entity_id
_entity_poly.type
_entity_poly.pdbx_seq_one_letter_code
_entity_poly.pdbx_strand_id
1 'polypeptide(L)'
;MVGVGVARRAVDAGLDVVLGNSRGPGTLTDLVAELGGRARAATPAEVARAADLVVAAVPLAAHERLPRAELAGKTVIDPMNYAPKPDWSVPELDRDELTSSELVQRHLDGAPVVKALHCIGPKQLLNLFRPAGAPDRTALPLSGDDLAAKDEVAELLDVLGFDAVDLGTLAESWRSEPNTPLYAIPYVGQPPAGLTGPDFVAWIQNAPGTPLSAARVKDLAAAAVRGPAGFRL
;
A
#
# COMPACT_ATOMS: atom_id res chain seq x y z
N MET A 1 -1.91 7.65 -8.00
CA MET A 1 -2.21 6.97 -6.71
C MET A 1 -1.83 5.51 -6.81
N VAL A 2 -1.46 4.86 -5.69
CA VAL A 2 -1.04 3.46 -5.66
C VAL A 2 -2.12 2.51 -6.22
N GLY A 3 -3.40 2.70 -5.87
CA GLY A 3 -4.50 1.84 -6.35
C GLY A 3 -4.63 1.78 -7.88
N VAL A 4 -4.35 2.87 -8.60
CA VAL A 4 -4.34 2.87 -10.08
C VAL A 4 -3.16 2.07 -10.62
N GLY A 5 -1.98 2.19 -10.00
CA GLY A 5 -0.81 1.39 -10.37
C GLY A 5 -1.06 -0.11 -10.16
N VAL A 6 -1.64 -0.46 -9.02
CA VAL A 6 -2.01 -1.85 -8.70
C VAL A 6 -3.02 -2.38 -9.71
N ALA A 7 -4.07 -1.61 -10.03
CA ALA A 7 -5.08 -2.02 -11.00
C ALA A 7 -4.49 -2.31 -12.39
N ARG A 8 -3.64 -1.41 -12.91
CA ARG A 8 -2.92 -1.61 -14.17
C ARG A 8 -2.08 -2.88 -14.13
N ARG A 9 -1.24 -3.02 -13.10
CA ARG A 9 -0.38 -4.19 -12.98
C ARG A 9 -1.16 -5.49 -12.81
N ALA A 10 -2.25 -5.50 -12.06
CA ALA A 10 -3.11 -6.66 -11.84
C ALA A 10 -3.76 -7.12 -13.14
N VAL A 11 -4.30 -6.20 -13.94
CA VAL A 11 -4.85 -6.51 -15.27
C VAL A 11 -3.76 -7.07 -16.19
N ASP A 12 -2.57 -6.47 -16.21
CA ASP A 12 -1.42 -6.97 -16.97
C ASP A 12 -0.96 -8.36 -16.49
N ALA A 13 -1.21 -8.70 -15.22
CA ALA A 13 -0.94 -10.02 -14.64
C ALA A 13 -2.05 -11.05 -14.96
N GLY A 14 -3.13 -10.63 -15.63
CA GLY A 14 -4.26 -11.48 -15.97
C GLY A 14 -5.34 -11.58 -14.89
N LEU A 15 -5.32 -10.72 -13.86
CA LEU A 15 -6.34 -10.66 -12.82
C LEU A 15 -7.53 -9.80 -13.25
N ASP A 16 -8.72 -10.17 -12.76
CA ASP A 16 -9.92 -9.34 -12.90
C ASP A 16 -9.96 -8.30 -11.77
N VAL A 17 -10.28 -7.05 -12.11
CA VAL A 17 -10.20 -5.90 -11.21
C VAL A 17 -11.54 -5.19 -11.10
N VAL A 18 -12.01 -4.99 -9.86
CA VAL A 18 -13.19 -4.18 -9.56
C VAL A 18 -12.73 -2.90 -8.86
N LEU A 19 -12.95 -1.75 -9.50
CA LEU A 19 -12.55 -0.44 -9.00
C LEU A 19 -13.72 0.27 -8.34
N GLY A 20 -13.50 0.87 -7.18
CA GLY A 20 -14.48 1.73 -6.53
C GLY A 20 -13.84 2.97 -5.93
N ASN A 21 -14.62 4.05 -5.86
CA ASN A 21 -14.24 5.26 -5.17
C ASN A 21 -15.48 5.96 -4.57
N SER A 22 -15.27 6.98 -3.74
CA SER A 22 -16.35 7.71 -3.08
C SER A 22 -17.16 8.65 -3.99
N ARG A 23 -16.72 8.88 -5.23
CA ARG A 23 -17.37 9.77 -6.21
C ARG A 23 -18.28 9.00 -7.16
N GLY A 24 -18.34 7.68 -7.02
CA GLY A 24 -19.21 6.80 -7.77
C GLY A 24 -18.55 6.22 -9.03
N PRO A 25 -19.08 5.08 -9.54
CA PRO A 25 -18.49 4.32 -10.63
C PRO A 25 -18.27 5.13 -11.93
N GLY A 26 -19.16 6.07 -12.23
CA GLY A 26 -19.09 6.89 -13.44
C GLY A 26 -17.79 7.70 -13.56
N THR A 27 -17.16 8.06 -12.43
CA THR A 27 -15.87 8.77 -12.42
C THR A 27 -14.66 7.90 -12.78
N LEU A 28 -14.86 6.58 -12.94
CA LEU A 28 -13.83 5.61 -13.29
C LEU A 28 -13.92 5.13 -14.74
N THR A 29 -14.85 5.68 -15.53
CA THR A 29 -15.13 5.23 -16.91
C THR A 29 -13.88 5.20 -17.78
N ASP A 30 -13.11 6.29 -17.81
CA ASP A 30 -11.90 6.39 -18.64
C ASP A 30 -10.82 5.38 -18.20
N LEU A 31 -10.67 5.20 -16.88
CA LEU A 31 -9.71 4.23 -16.34
C LEU A 31 -10.13 2.79 -16.65
N VAL A 32 -11.42 2.45 -16.56
CA VAL A 32 -11.92 1.13 -16.93
C VAL A 32 -11.73 0.88 -18.44
N ALA A 33 -11.99 1.89 -19.27
CA ALA A 33 -11.76 1.78 -20.71
C ALA A 33 -10.28 1.58 -21.04
N GLU A 34 -9.37 2.27 -20.34
CA GLU A 34 -7.92 2.08 -20.43
C GLU A 34 -7.50 0.64 -20.07
N LEU A 35 -8.04 0.11 -18.97
CA LEU A 35 -7.70 -1.23 -18.45
C LEU A 35 -8.34 -2.38 -19.27
N GLY A 36 -9.40 -2.11 -20.02
CA GLY A 36 -10.03 -3.11 -20.90
C GLY A 36 -10.89 -4.16 -20.17
N GLY A 37 -11.11 -5.30 -20.82
CA GLY A 37 -12.18 -6.25 -20.48
C GLY A 37 -12.08 -6.96 -19.13
N ARG A 38 -10.94 -6.86 -18.43
CA ARG A 38 -10.74 -7.41 -17.09
C ARG A 38 -11.07 -6.43 -15.98
N ALA A 39 -11.36 -5.17 -16.31
CA ALA A 39 -11.68 -4.14 -15.32
C ALA A 39 -13.15 -3.73 -15.38
N ARG A 40 -13.75 -3.44 -14.22
CA ARG A 40 -15.05 -2.77 -14.12
C ARG A 40 -15.09 -1.82 -12.94
N ALA A 41 -15.95 -0.81 -13.02
CA ALA A 41 -16.22 0.10 -11.92
C ALA A 41 -17.44 -0.34 -11.11
N ALA A 42 -17.42 -0.11 -9.80
CA ALA A 42 -18.50 -0.41 -8.88
C ALA A 42 -18.46 0.53 -7.67
N THR A 43 -19.50 0.52 -6.85
CA THR A 43 -19.48 1.20 -5.54
C THR A 43 -18.51 0.49 -4.58
N PRO A 44 -17.98 1.16 -3.54
CA PRO A 44 -17.11 0.51 -2.56
C PRO A 44 -17.71 -0.77 -1.94
N ALA A 45 -19.02 -0.77 -1.66
CA ALA A 45 -19.70 -1.95 -1.12
C ALA A 45 -19.77 -3.10 -2.14
N GLU A 46 -19.99 -2.81 -3.42
CA GLU A 46 -19.98 -3.82 -4.48
C GLU A 46 -18.58 -4.36 -4.78
N VAL A 47 -17.54 -3.51 -4.68
CA VAL A 47 -16.14 -3.96 -4.70
C VAL A 47 -15.91 -4.95 -3.57
N ALA A 48 -16.23 -4.56 -2.34
CA ALA A 48 -16.02 -5.40 -1.16
C ALA A 48 -16.71 -6.76 -1.28
N ARG A 49 -17.95 -6.81 -1.79
CA ARG A 49 -18.67 -8.10 -1.97
C ARG A 49 -18.07 -8.97 -3.07
N ALA A 50 -17.61 -8.38 -4.17
CA ALA A 50 -17.20 -9.11 -5.36
C ALA A 50 -15.73 -9.56 -5.36
N ALA A 51 -14.85 -8.86 -4.65
CA ALA A 51 -13.42 -9.18 -4.63
C ALA A 51 -13.09 -10.32 -3.67
N ASP A 52 -12.15 -11.17 -4.07
CA ASP A 52 -11.52 -12.16 -3.19
C ASP A 52 -10.54 -11.47 -2.22
N LEU A 53 -9.79 -10.48 -2.73
CA LEU A 53 -8.83 -9.65 -1.99
C LEU A 53 -9.08 -8.17 -2.24
N VAL A 54 -9.01 -7.31 -1.21
CA VAL A 54 -9.34 -5.88 -1.34
C VAL A 54 -8.13 -4.99 -1.02
N VAL A 55 -7.73 -4.12 -1.94
CA VAL A 55 -6.74 -3.06 -1.69
C VAL A 55 -7.45 -1.76 -1.29
N ALA A 56 -7.34 -1.36 -0.02
CA ALA A 56 -7.98 -0.16 0.53
C ALA A 56 -7.18 1.12 0.23
N ALA A 57 -7.04 1.47 -1.05
CA ALA A 57 -6.24 2.61 -1.50
C ALA A 57 -6.95 3.98 -1.34
N VAL A 58 -7.31 4.35 -0.11
CA VAL A 58 -7.92 5.64 0.25
C VAL A 58 -6.98 6.47 1.14
N PRO A 59 -7.20 7.78 1.34
CA PRO A 59 -6.52 8.51 2.40
C PRO A 59 -6.87 7.90 3.77
N LEU A 60 -5.91 7.81 4.70
CA LEU A 60 -6.16 7.27 6.04
C LEU A 60 -7.28 8.01 6.79
N ALA A 61 -7.44 9.31 6.55
CA ALA A 61 -8.55 10.11 7.09
C ALA A 61 -9.96 9.63 6.66
N ALA A 62 -10.04 8.74 5.68
CA ALA A 62 -11.29 8.15 5.20
C ALA A 62 -11.42 6.65 5.55
N HIS A 63 -10.55 6.08 6.39
CA HIS A 63 -10.58 4.65 6.70
C HIS A 63 -11.92 4.19 7.29
N GLU A 64 -12.57 5.02 8.12
CA GLU A 64 -13.90 4.72 8.69
C GLU A 64 -15.03 4.65 7.64
N ARG A 65 -14.78 5.13 6.41
CA ARG A 65 -15.74 5.04 5.29
C ARG A 65 -15.64 3.71 4.55
N LEU A 66 -14.66 2.87 4.88
CA LEU A 66 -14.56 1.53 4.31
C LEU A 66 -15.76 0.68 4.75
N PRO A 67 -16.38 -0.11 3.85
CA PRO A 67 -17.61 -0.85 4.12
C PRO A 67 -17.34 -2.06 5.02
N ARG A 68 -17.27 -1.82 6.34
CA ARG A 68 -16.91 -2.81 7.37
C ARG A 68 -17.71 -4.11 7.25
N ALA A 69 -19.03 -4.01 7.08
CA ALA A 69 -19.90 -5.18 7.03
C ALA A 69 -19.62 -6.06 5.80
N GLU A 70 -19.38 -5.46 4.64
CA GLU A 70 -19.08 -6.17 3.40
C GLU A 70 -17.66 -6.71 3.34
N LEU A 71 -16.74 -6.14 4.10
CA LEU A 71 -15.34 -6.59 4.20
C LEU A 71 -15.13 -7.69 5.24
N ALA A 72 -16.12 -7.99 6.09
CA ALA A 72 -16.00 -9.02 7.11
C ALA A 72 -15.61 -10.39 6.49
N GLY A 73 -14.58 -11.01 7.05
CA GLY A 73 -14.00 -12.28 6.59
C GLY A 73 -13.10 -12.18 5.36
N LYS A 74 -12.87 -10.98 4.79
CA LYS A 74 -12.02 -10.78 3.61
C LYS A 74 -10.68 -10.18 4.00
N THR A 75 -9.61 -10.64 3.37
CA THR A 75 -8.31 -10.01 3.54
C THR A 75 -8.28 -8.61 2.89
N VAL A 76 -7.86 -7.63 3.69
CA VAL A 76 -7.78 -6.22 3.27
C VAL A 76 -6.32 -5.76 3.30
N ILE A 77 -5.80 -5.42 2.13
CA ILE A 77 -4.48 -4.81 1.99
C ILE A 77 -4.59 -3.31 2.28
N ASP A 78 -3.83 -2.86 3.27
CA ASP A 78 -3.71 -1.45 3.68
C ASP A 78 -2.42 -0.82 3.13
N PRO A 79 -2.51 0.00 2.05
CA PRO A 79 -1.40 0.80 1.55
C PRO A 79 -1.35 2.22 2.15
N MET A 80 -2.14 2.52 3.18
CA MET A 80 -2.31 3.86 3.70
C MET A 80 -1.15 4.27 4.61
N ASN A 81 -0.95 5.58 4.71
CA ASN A 81 0.07 6.19 5.55
C ASN A 81 -0.56 7.32 6.36
N TYR A 82 -0.14 7.48 7.62
CA TYR A 82 -0.56 8.60 8.44
C TYR A 82 0.12 9.89 7.96
N ALA A 83 -0.69 10.90 7.67
CA ALA A 83 -0.26 12.22 7.22
C ALA A 83 -1.14 13.26 7.93
N PRO A 84 -0.80 13.64 9.18
CA PRO A 84 -1.58 14.60 9.96
C PRO A 84 -1.69 15.95 9.23
N LYS A 85 -2.82 16.61 9.40
CA LYS A 85 -3.14 17.93 8.83
C LYS A 85 -3.75 18.83 9.91
N PRO A 86 -3.79 20.16 9.71
CA PRO A 86 -4.40 21.07 10.68
C PRO A 86 -5.85 20.73 11.06
N ASP A 87 -6.61 20.13 10.14
CA ASP A 87 -8.01 19.75 10.30
C ASP A 87 -8.23 18.26 10.62
N TRP A 88 -7.15 17.45 10.68
CA TRP A 88 -7.26 16.02 10.96
C TRP A 88 -5.97 15.43 11.53
N SER A 89 -6.06 14.89 12.73
CA SER A 89 -5.04 14.06 13.36
C SER A 89 -5.70 12.96 14.20
N VAL A 90 -4.94 11.93 14.58
CA VAL A 90 -5.41 10.85 15.45
C VAL A 90 -4.55 10.87 16.70
N PRO A 91 -5.09 11.25 17.86
CA PRO A 91 -4.31 11.44 19.08
C PRO A 91 -3.51 10.20 19.51
N GLU A 92 -4.04 8.99 19.36
CA GLU A 92 -3.30 7.76 19.65
C GLU A 92 -2.11 7.53 18.71
N LEU A 93 -2.23 7.87 17.42
CA LEU A 93 -1.09 7.83 16.49
C LEU A 93 -0.09 8.94 16.85
N ASP A 94 -0.57 10.11 17.28
CA ASP A 94 0.31 11.20 17.68
C ASP A 94 1.16 10.89 18.92
N ARG A 95 0.66 10.00 19.79
CA ARG A 95 1.34 9.52 21.00
C ARG A 95 2.09 8.20 20.79
N ASP A 96 2.19 7.71 19.56
CA ASP A 96 2.78 6.39 19.22
C ASP A 96 2.15 5.21 19.97
N GLU A 97 0.89 5.32 20.38
CA GLU A 97 0.14 4.25 21.07
C GLU A 97 -0.35 3.16 20.08
N LEU A 98 -0.42 3.49 18.79
CA LEU A 98 -0.89 2.64 17.69
C LEU A 98 -0.05 2.89 16.43
N THR A 99 0.04 1.89 15.57
CA THR A 99 0.43 2.05 14.16
C THR A 99 -0.77 2.46 13.31
N SER A 100 -0.52 3.01 12.11
CA SER A 100 -1.63 3.46 11.26
C SER A 100 -2.53 2.31 10.81
N SER A 101 -1.96 1.11 10.66
CA SER A 101 -2.69 -0.08 10.23
C SER A 101 -3.42 -0.77 11.38
N GLU A 102 -2.97 -0.65 12.64
CA GLU A 102 -3.78 -1.05 13.81
C GLU A 102 -5.04 -0.16 13.96
N LEU A 103 -4.95 1.13 13.62
CA LEU A 103 -6.13 2.00 13.55
C LEU A 103 -7.14 1.50 12.51
N VAL A 104 -6.66 1.06 11.33
CA VAL A 104 -7.52 0.50 10.28
C VAL A 104 -8.14 -0.83 10.72
N GLN A 105 -7.35 -1.71 11.35
CA GLN A 105 -7.81 -2.98 11.90
C GLN A 105 -8.90 -2.79 12.97
N ARG A 106 -8.82 -1.72 13.79
CA ARG A 106 -9.86 -1.37 14.77
C ARG A 106 -11.21 -1.09 14.11
N HIS A 107 -11.23 -0.40 12.97
CA HIS A 107 -12.48 -0.18 12.20
C HIS A 107 -12.95 -1.46 11.51
N LEU A 108 -12.02 -2.21 10.93
CA LEU A 108 -12.28 -3.45 10.20
C LEU A 108 -12.13 -4.70 11.10
N ASP A 109 -12.73 -4.68 12.28
CA ASP A 109 -12.56 -5.72 13.31
C ASP A 109 -13.02 -7.14 12.91
N GLY A 110 -13.80 -7.26 11.82
CA GLY A 110 -14.22 -8.52 11.24
C GLY A 110 -13.37 -8.98 10.05
N ALA A 111 -12.33 -8.26 9.66
CA ALA A 111 -11.53 -8.51 8.46
C ALA A 111 -10.02 -8.51 8.80
N PRO A 112 -9.23 -9.49 8.35
CA PRO A 112 -7.79 -9.44 8.55
C PRO A 112 -7.16 -8.33 7.69
N VAL A 113 -6.51 -7.37 8.34
CA VAL A 113 -5.79 -6.28 7.68
C VAL A 113 -4.31 -6.65 7.53
N VAL A 114 -3.76 -6.44 6.34
CA VAL A 114 -2.34 -6.62 6.03
C VAL A 114 -1.79 -5.32 5.46
N LYS A 115 -0.83 -4.70 6.15
CA LYS A 115 -0.13 -3.53 5.63
C LYS A 115 0.82 -3.94 4.51
N ALA A 116 0.63 -3.45 3.30
CA ALA A 116 1.52 -3.70 2.15
C ALA A 116 1.35 -2.59 1.09
N LEU A 117 2.26 -2.50 0.11
CA LEU A 117 2.21 -1.52 -0.99
C LEU A 117 2.30 -0.02 -0.57
N HIS A 118 2.42 0.28 0.73
CA HIS A 118 2.48 1.63 1.28
C HIS A 118 3.82 2.36 1.02
N CYS A 119 4.92 1.62 0.81
CA CYS A 119 6.26 2.20 0.58
C CYS A 119 6.55 2.53 -0.89
N ILE A 120 5.71 2.08 -1.84
CA ILE A 120 6.01 2.16 -3.28
C ILE A 120 4.99 3.03 -4.02
N GLY A 121 5.50 3.91 -4.90
CA GLY A 121 4.67 4.73 -5.77
C GLY A 121 4.18 3.97 -7.01
N PRO A 122 3.10 4.46 -7.66
CA PRO A 122 2.53 3.77 -8.83
C PRO A 122 3.51 3.67 -10.01
N LYS A 123 4.39 4.66 -10.20
CA LYS A 123 5.40 4.61 -11.26
C LYS A 123 6.41 3.51 -11.02
N GLN A 124 6.93 3.40 -9.80
CA GLN A 124 7.90 2.38 -9.44
C GLN A 124 7.26 0.98 -9.48
N LEU A 125 6.02 0.84 -9.02
CA LEU A 125 5.27 -0.42 -9.12
C LEU A 125 5.13 -0.90 -10.58
N LEU A 126 4.92 0.02 -11.52
CA LEU A 126 4.80 -0.31 -12.95
C LEU A 126 6.16 -0.50 -13.66
N ASN A 127 7.27 -0.11 -13.05
CA ASN A 127 8.61 -0.23 -13.66
C ASN A 127 9.46 -1.36 -13.06
N LEU A 128 9.22 -1.70 -11.79
CA LEU A 128 10.06 -2.62 -11.01
C LEU A 128 9.54 -4.06 -10.97
N PHE A 129 8.38 -4.35 -11.55
CA PHE A 129 7.89 -5.72 -11.61
C PHE A 129 8.86 -6.61 -12.40
N ARG A 130 9.10 -7.81 -11.88
CA ARG A 130 9.93 -8.84 -12.53
C ARG A 130 9.29 -10.22 -12.36
N PRO A 131 9.51 -11.15 -13.31
CA PRO A 131 9.09 -12.53 -13.12
C PRO A 131 9.78 -13.15 -11.90
N ALA A 132 9.16 -14.17 -11.32
CA ALA A 132 9.73 -14.92 -10.21
C ALA A 132 11.15 -15.44 -10.54
N GLY A 133 12.05 -15.33 -9.56
CA GLY A 133 13.46 -15.76 -9.70
C GLY A 133 14.38 -14.79 -10.43
N ALA A 134 13.88 -13.65 -10.95
CA ALA A 134 14.75 -12.63 -11.53
C ALA A 134 15.72 -12.06 -10.47
N PRO A 135 17.02 -11.91 -10.78
CA PRO A 135 18.02 -11.46 -9.80
C PRO A 135 17.81 -10.00 -9.36
N ASP A 136 17.11 -9.19 -10.15
CA ASP A 136 16.74 -7.80 -9.86
C ASP A 136 15.27 -7.67 -9.41
N ARG A 137 14.63 -8.75 -8.94
CA ARG A 137 13.26 -8.68 -8.43
C ARG A 137 13.21 -7.86 -7.15
N THR A 138 12.24 -6.96 -7.10
CA THR A 138 12.03 -6.07 -5.95
C THR A 138 11.19 -6.75 -4.89
N ALA A 139 11.62 -6.66 -3.64
CA ALA A 139 10.87 -7.12 -2.49
C ALA A 139 10.09 -5.98 -1.83
N LEU A 140 8.88 -6.26 -1.36
CA LEU A 140 8.03 -5.32 -0.62
C LEU A 140 7.73 -5.86 0.79
N PRO A 141 7.74 -5.00 1.82
CA PRO A 141 7.37 -5.42 3.16
C PRO A 141 5.87 -5.66 3.27
N LEU A 142 5.50 -6.63 4.11
CA LEU A 142 4.15 -6.80 4.61
C LEU A 142 4.13 -7.04 6.12
N SER A 143 3.03 -6.67 6.77
CA SER A 143 2.79 -6.88 8.20
C SER A 143 1.31 -7.16 8.43
N GLY A 144 0.99 -8.09 9.31
CA GLY A 144 -0.38 -8.55 9.55
C GLY A 144 -0.45 -9.56 10.68
N ASP A 145 -1.56 -9.59 11.40
CA ASP A 145 -1.75 -10.47 12.57
C ASP A 145 -2.31 -11.86 12.19
N ASP A 146 -2.97 -11.96 11.03
CA ASP A 146 -3.47 -13.22 10.48
C ASP A 146 -2.47 -13.81 9.47
N LEU A 147 -2.07 -15.06 9.68
CA LEU A 147 -1.07 -15.72 8.83
C LEU A 147 -1.60 -16.05 7.42
N ALA A 148 -2.85 -16.51 7.31
CA ALA A 148 -3.44 -16.88 6.03
C ALA A 148 -3.62 -15.63 5.15
N ALA A 149 -4.05 -14.52 5.74
CA ALA A 149 -4.13 -13.23 5.07
C ALA A 149 -2.77 -12.74 4.57
N LYS A 150 -1.70 -12.91 5.35
CA LYS A 150 -0.34 -12.57 4.90
C LYS A 150 0.10 -13.43 3.72
N ASP A 151 -0.22 -14.73 3.73
CA ASP A 151 0.09 -15.64 2.63
C ASP A 151 -0.66 -15.24 1.34
N GLU A 152 -1.96 -14.94 1.43
CA GLU A 152 -2.75 -14.42 0.29
C GLU A 152 -2.16 -13.13 -0.30
N VAL A 153 -1.69 -12.22 0.56
CA VAL A 153 -1.05 -10.98 0.11
C VAL A 153 0.32 -11.25 -0.50
N ALA A 154 1.11 -12.17 0.06
CA ALA A 154 2.38 -12.57 -0.52
C ALA A 154 2.21 -13.20 -1.91
N GLU A 155 1.19 -14.04 -2.10
CA GLU A 155 0.83 -14.62 -3.39
C GLU A 155 0.41 -13.53 -4.40
N LEU A 156 -0.41 -12.56 -3.98
CA LEU A 156 -0.73 -11.43 -4.85
C LEU A 156 0.54 -10.67 -5.25
N LEU A 157 1.42 -10.35 -4.31
CA LEU A 157 2.68 -9.64 -4.61
C LEU A 157 3.53 -10.43 -5.61
N ASP A 158 3.59 -11.76 -5.48
CA ASP A 158 4.29 -12.64 -6.40
C ASP A 158 3.72 -12.52 -7.82
N VAL A 159 2.39 -12.63 -7.98
CA VAL A 159 1.67 -12.44 -9.25
C VAL A 159 1.92 -11.05 -9.84
N LEU A 160 1.96 -10.02 -9.01
CA LEU A 160 2.29 -8.64 -9.42
C LEU A 160 3.77 -8.46 -9.77
N GLY A 161 4.63 -9.45 -9.51
CA GLY A 161 6.04 -9.44 -9.89
C GLY A 161 6.98 -8.90 -8.80
N PHE A 162 6.63 -9.08 -7.54
CA PHE A 162 7.39 -8.63 -6.37
C PHE A 162 7.60 -9.78 -5.38
N ASP A 163 8.74 -9.80 -4.70
CA ASP A 163 8.91 -10.67 -3.53
C ASP A 163 8.24 -10.05 -2.30
N ALA A 164 7.84 -10.88 -1.35
CA ALA A 164 7.29 -10.43 -0.08
C ALA A 164 8.30 -10.59 1.06
N VAL A 165 8.38 -9.61 1.96
CA VAL A 165 9.13 -9.72 3.22
C VAL A 165 8.16 -9.50 4.38
N ASP A 166 7.86 -10.56 5.11
CA ASP A 166 7.06 -10.48 6.34
C ASP A 166 7.88 -9.81 7.46
N LEU A 167 7.38 -8.69 7.96
CA LEU A 167 7.95 -7.94 9.08
C LEU A 167 7.25 -8.22 10.42
N GLY A 168 6.27 -9.13 10.45
CA GLY A 168 5.56 -9.56 11.65
C GLY A 168 4.13 -9.05 11.72
N THR A 169 3.72 -8.65 12.93
CA THR A 169 2.37 -8.20 13.28
C THR A 169 2.09 -6.78 12.79
N LEU A 170 0.83 -6.33 12.82
CA LEU A 170 0.50 -4.94 12.54
C LEU A 170 1.21 -3.97 13.51
N ALA A 171 1.41 -4.39 14.76
CA ALA A 171 2.19 -3.63 15.74
C ALA A 171 3.66 -3.42 15.34
N GLU A 172 4.24 -4.25 14.47
CA GLU A 172 5.60 -4.07 13.92
C GLU A 172 5.63 -3.31 12.60
N SER A 173 4.46 -2.97 12.05
CA SER A 173 4.33 -2.34 10.73
C SER A 173 4.94 -0.94 10.65
N TRP A 174 5.15 -0.27 11.80
CA TRP A 174 5.85 1.02 11.89
C TRP A 174 7.26 0.95 11.29
N ARG A 175 7.91 -0.22 11.22
CA ARG A 175 9.27 -0.39 10.67
C ARG A 175 9.41 -0.03 9.20
N SER A 176 8.30 0.04 8.48
CA SER A 176 8.24 0.42 7.06
C SER A 176 7.38 1.66 6.80
N GLU A 177 6.88 2.32 7.85
CA GLU A 177 6.06 3.53 7.78
C GLU A 177 6.88 4.81 7.52
N PRO A 178 6.24 5.95 7.20
CA PRO A 178 6.93 7.23 7.03
C PRO A 178 7.92 7.55 8.16
N ASN A 179 8.99 8.25 7.80
CA ASN A 179 10.15 8.57 8.66
C ASN A 179 11.07 7.38 9.02
N THR A 180 10.84 6.19 8.48
CA THR A 180 11.78 5.07 8.61
C THR A 180 12.71 4.93 7.40
N PRO A 181 13.87 4.26 7.55
CA PRO A 181 14.81 4.02 6.45
C PRO A 181 14.22 3.22 5.28
N LEU A 182 13.17 2.40 5.53
CA LEU A 182 12.55 1.55 4.52
C LEU A 182 11.47 2.26 3.69
N TYR A 183 11.00 3.43 4.14
CA TYR A 183 9.91 4.13 3.48
C TYR A 183 10.36 4.93 2.24
N ALA A 184 9.75 4.64 1.10
CA ALA A 184 9.88 5.33 -0.20
C ALA A 184 11.29 5.41 -0.81
N ILE A 185 12.25 6.06 -0.15
CA ILE A 185 13.59 6.40 -0.67
C ILE A 185 14.33 5.19 -1.25
N PRO A 186 14.37 4.01 -0.58
CA PRO A 186 15.05 2.84 -1.14
C PRO A 186 14.51 2.38 -2.50
N TYR A 187 13.23 2.65 -2.80
CA TYR A 187 12.57 2.26 -4.05
C TYR A 187 12.73 3.30 -5.16
N VAL A 188 13.22 4.50 -4.87
CA VAL A 188 13.37 5.59 -5.85
C VAL A 188 14.83 5.99 -6.09
N GLY A 189 15.74 5.60 -5.20
CA GLY A 189 17.17 5.87 -5.30
C GLY A 189 17.56 7.18 -4.61
N GLN A 190 18.70 7.75 -5.01
CA GLN A 190 19.24 8.97 -4.42
C GLN A 190 18.67 10.22 -5.10
N PRO A 191 18.08 11.16 -4.34
CA PRO A 191 17.61 12.43 -4.89
C PRO A 191 18.78 13.32 -5.33
N PRO A 192 18.58 14.19 -6.33
CA PRO A 192 19.47 15.31 -6.60
C PRO A 192 19.68 16.18 -5.34
N ALA A 193 20.88 16.72 -5.19
CA ALA A 193 21.17 17.66 -4.11
C ALA A 193 20.42 19.00 -4.32
N GLY A 194 20.00 19.63 -3.21
CA GLY A 194 19.45 20.99 -3.23
C GLY A 194 17.99 21.11 -3.67
N LEU A 195 17.23 20.02 -3.75
CA LEU A 195 15.79 20.09 -4.05
C LEU A 195 15.02 20.77 -2.91
N THR A 196 14.05 21.62 -3.29
CA THR A 196 13.03 22.11 -2.36
C THR A 196 12.09 20.97 -1.96
N GLY A 197 11.28 21.15 -0.91
CA GLY A 197 10.28 20.15 -0.51
C GLY A 197 9.35 19.73 -1.66
N PRO A 198 8.71 20.68 -2.38
CA PRO A 198 7.89 20.35 -3.55
C PRO A 198 8.64 19.63 -4.67
N ASP A 199 9.86 20.07 -5.00
CA ASP A 199 10.66 19.43 -6.06
C ASP A 199 11.10 18.03 -5.66
N PHE A 200 11.41 17.81 -4.38
CA PHE A 200 11.74 16.51 -3.83
C PHE A 200 10.56 15.53 -3.93
N VAL A 201 9.36 15.96 -3.56
CA VAL A 201 8.14 15.15 -3.70
C VAL A 201 7.86 14.83 -5.18
N ALA A 202 7.98 15.82 -6.06
CA ALA A 202 7.81 15.62 -7.50
C ALA A 202 8.85 14.65 -8.06
N TRP A 203 10.10 14.72 -7.60
CA TRP A 203 11.16 13.80 -7.98
C TRP A 203 10.86 12.36 -7.54
N ILE A 204 10.47 12.14 -6.27
CA ILE A 204 10.08 10.80 -5.76
C ILE A 204 8.99 10.19 -6.64
N GLN A 205 7.95 10.97 -6.95
CA GLN A 205 6.82 10.50 -7.76
C GLN A 205 7.21 10.14 -9.20
N ASN A 206 8.29 10.72 -9.71
CA ASN A 206 8.73 10.55 -11.09
C ASN A 206 10.00 9.72 -11.27
N ALA A 207 10.66 9.30 -10.19
CA ALA A 207 11.84 8.45 -10.26
C ALA A 207 11.52 7.13 -10.99
N PRO A 208 12.44 6.60 -11.82
CA PRO A 208 12.20 5.36 -12.56
C PRO A 208 12.03 4.14 -11.65
N GLY A 209 12.58 4.19 -10.44
CA GLY A 209 12.59 3.10 -9.48
C GLY A 209 13.97 2.47 -9.35
N THR A 210 14.30 1.98 -8.16
CA THR A 210 15.51 1.20 -7.89
C THR A 210 15.08 -0.16 -7.31
N PRO A 211 15.53 -1.29 -7.89
CA PRO A 211 15.25 -2.59 -7.30
C PRO A 211 15.77 -2.71 -5.88
N LEU A 212 14.99 -3.35 -5.01
CA LEU A 212 15.33 -3.54 -3.60
C LEU A 212 15.22 -5.02 -3.23
N SER A 213 16.33 -5.64 -2.83
CA SER A 213 16.33 -7.06 -2.47
C SER A 213 15.65 -7.32 -1.13
N ALA A 214 15.15 -8.54 -0.93
CA ALA A 214 14.58 -8.97 0.36
C ALA A 214 15.55 -8.82 1.54
N ALA A 215 16.84 -9.10 1.33
CA ALA A 215 17.87 -8.87 2.34
C ALA A 215 17.96 -7.39 2.73
N ARG A 216 17.93 -6.49 1.74
CA ARG A 216 18.00 -5.06 2.01
C ARG A 216 16.74 -4.53 2.72
N VAL A 217 15.56 -5.06 2.39
CA VAL A 217 14.31 -4.76 3.12
C VAL A 217 14.46 -5.14 4.60
N LYS A 218 14.97 -6.33 4.89
CA LYS A 218 15.20 -6.81 6.27
C LYS A 218 16.19 -5.92 7.02
N ASP A 219 17.31 -5.56 6.40
CA ASP A 219 18.33 -4.69 7.01
C ASP A 219 17.75 -3.32 7.36
N LEU A 220 16.98 -2.73 6.45
CA LEU A 220 16.36 -1.42 6.65
C LEU A 220 15.29 -1.44 7.74
N ALA A 221 14.46 -2.49 7.77
CA ALA A 221 13.45 -2.67 8.83
C ALA A 221 14.09 -2.90 10.21
N ALA A 222 15.19 -3.66 10.27
CA ALA A 222 15.94 -3.89 11.50
C ALA A 222 16.63 -2.62 12.01
N ALA A 223 17.09 -1.75 11.10
CA ALA A 223 17.69 -0.46 11.42
C ALA A 223 16.67 0.64 11.78
N ALA A 224 15.36 0.39 11.59
CA ALA A 224 14.32 1.36 11.89
C ALA A 224 14.24 1.63 13.40
N VAL A 225 14.17 2.90 13.75
CA VAL A 225 13.94 3.38 15.13
C VAL A 225 12.54 3.96 15.18
N ARG A 226 11.74 3.49 16.15
CA ARG A 226 10.37 3.98 16.31
C ARG A 226 10.41 5.43 16.79
N GLY A 227 9.72 6.29 16.07
CA GLY A 227 9.48 7.68 16.42
C GLY A 227 8.06 8.06 16.02
N PRO A 228 7.70 9.36 16.13
CA PRO A 228 6.34 9.82 15.93
C PRO A 228 5.75 9.33 14.61
N ALA A 229 4.57 8.73 14.67
CA ALA A 229 3.89 8.19 13.51
C ALA A 229 3.62 9.25 12.43
N GLY A 230 3.74 8.83 11.16
CA GLY A 230 3.31 9.58 9.99
C GLY A 230 4.21 10.76 9.60
N PHE A 231 3.90 11.39 8.47
CA PHE A 231 4.68 12.53 7.96
C PHE A 231 4.57 13.72 8.93
N ARG A 232 5.64 14.00 9.68
CA ARG A 232 5.80 15.25 10.41
C ARG A 232 6.47 16.24 9.46
N LEU A 233 5.66 17.08 8.82
CA LEU A 233 6.14 18.23 8.05
C LEU A 233 6.72 19.29 8.98
#